data_AF-A0A975RFC3-F1
#
_entry.id   AF-A0A975RFC3-F1
#
_cell.length_a   1.000
_cell.length_b   1.000
_cell.length_c   1.000
_cell.angle_alpha   90.00
_cell.angle_beta   90.00
_cell.angle_gamma   90.00
#
_symmetry.space_group_name_H-M   'P 1'
#
loop_
_entity.id
_entity.type
_entity.pdbx_description
1 polymer ?
#
loop_
_entity_poly.entity_id
_entity_poly.type
_entity_poly.pdbx_seq_one_letter_code
_entity_poly.pdbx_strand_id
1 'polypeptide(L)'
;MSEPTRYYADMDALLADAEAGEHIRLTWSGLAPLPADGLACVVCGQSYIHDGGPHRPVGRDAVTGSQVFACTGTCFDSATADLIAPTTRGERA
;
A
#
# COMPACT_ATOMS: atom_id res chain seq x y z
N MET A 1 -25.60 25.84 34.25
CA MET A 1 -26.43 25.81 33.03
C MET A 1 -25.47 26.11 31.87
N SER A 2 -24.52 25.26 31.51
CA SER A 2 -24.60 23.89 30.95
C SER A 2 -25.39 23.85 29.64
N GLU A 3 -24.77 24.31 28.55
CA GLU A 3 -25.14 23.97 27.18
C GLU A 3 -24.22 22.82 26.71
N PRO A 4 -24.74 21.60 26.45
CA PRO A 4 -23.96 20.52 25.87
C PRO A 4 -24.50 20.19 24.47
N THR A 5 -24.19 21.02 23.47
CA THR A 5 -24.53 20.69 22.06
C THR A 5 -23.34 20.76 21.12
N ARG A 6 -22.11 20.76 21.65
CA ARG A 6 -20.88 20.64 20.85
C ARG A 6 -20.30 19.22 20.82
N TYR A 7 -20.86 18.28 21.59
CA TYR A 7 -20.26 16.95 21.75
C TYR A 7 -20.60 15.94 20.63
N TYR A 8 -21.55 16.26 19.74
CA TYR A 8 -21.98 15.30 18.68
C TYR A 8 -21.74 15.77 17.23
N ALA A 9 -21.21 16.98 17.02
CA ALA A 9 -20.92 17.47 15.66
C ALA A 9 -19.58 16.96 15.11
N ASP A 10 -18.68 16.45 15.96
CA ASP A 10 -17.34 15.97 15.56
C ASP A 10 -17.29 14.48 15.19
N MET A 11 -18.36 13.70 15.43
CA MET A 11 -18.35 12.27 15.06
C MET A 11 -18.58 12.06 13.56
N ASP A 12 -19.34 12.95 12.90
CA ASP A 12 -19.59 12.87 11.46
C ASP A 12 -18.34 13.28 10.64
N ALA A 13 -17.60 14.29 11.12
CA ALA A 13 -16.33 14.72 10.51
C ALA A 13 -15.22 13.66 10.67
N LEU A 14 -15.10 13.04 11.85
CA LEU A 14 -14.13 11.95 12.07
C LEU A 14 -14.48 10.67 11.29
N LEU A 15 -15.76 10.44 10.97
CA LEU A 15 -16.16 9.34 10.08
C LEU A 15 -15.89 9.69 8.61
N ALA A 16 -16.07 10.94 8.17
CA ALA A 16 -15.76 11.36 6.81
C ALA A 16 -14.26 11.22 6.46
N ASP A 17 -13.36 11.45 7.42
CA ASP A 17 -11.92 11.22 7.24
C ASP A 17 -11.54 9.73 7.26
N ALA A 18 -12.35 8.86 7.89
CA ALA A 18 -12.15 7.41 7.92
C ALA A 18 -12.80 6.68 6.73
N GLU A 19 -13.81 7.28 6.10
CA GLU A 19 -14.45 6.78 4.87
C GLU A 19 -13.60 7.03 3.62
N ALA A 20 -12.68 8.00 3.68
CA ALA A 20 -11.52 8.04 2.79
C ALA A 20 -10.45 7.12 3.37
N GLY A 21 -10.61 5.80 3.19
CA GLY A 21 -9.53 4.85 3.34
C GLY A 21 -8.38 5.23 2.40
N GLU A 22 -7.51 6.14 2.84
CA GLU A 22 -6.20 6.40 2.26
C GLU A 22 -5.39 5.12 2.52
N HIS A 23 -5.71 4.07 1.76
CA HIS A 23 -4.84 2.93 1.58
C HIS A 23 -3.50 3.53 1.18
N ILE A 24 -2.53 3.49 2.10
CA ILE A 24 -1.16 3.95 1.87
C ILE A 24 -0.76 3.49 0.47
N ARG A 25 -0.74 4.42 -0.50
CA ARG A 25 -0.48 4.07 -1.89
C ARG A 25 1.02 3.89 -2.04
N LEU A 26 1.49 2.68 -1.74
CA LEU A 26 2.84 2.28 -2.06
C LEU A 26 3.08 2.50 -3.56
N THR A 27 4.15 3.24 -3.85
CA THR A 27 4.55 3.56 -5.21
C THR A 27 5.91 2.93 -5.49
N TRP A 28 6.00 2.12 -6.53
CA TRP A 28 7.17 1.37 -6.96
C TRP A 28 7.83 2.06 -8.15
N SER A 29 9.14 1.98 -8.29
CA SER A 29 9.87 2.55 -9.43
C SER A 29 11.06 1.68 -9.80
N GLY A 30 11.56 1.82 -11.03
CA GLY A 30 12.70 1.04 -11.51
C GLY A 30 12.39 -0.45 -11.72
N LEU A 31 11.09 -0.80 -11.83
CA LEU A 31 10.67 -2.17 -12.10
C LEU A 31 11.02 -2.58 -13.54
N ALA A 32 11.33 -3.86 -13.72
CA ALA A 32 11.36 -4.45 -15.05
C ALA A 32 9.95 -4.41 -15.68
N PRO A 33 9.82 -4.49 -17.02
CA PRO A 33 8.53 -4.32 -17.69
C PRO A 33 7.40 -5.22 -17.16
N LEU A 34 7.67 -6.52 -16.99
CA LEU A 34 6.64 -7.46 -16.52
C LEU A 34 6.14 -7.16 -15.10
N PRO A 35 7.00 -6.93 -14.08
CA PRO A 35 6.53 -6.45 -12.78
C PRO A 35 5.83 -5.07 -12.83
N ALA A 36 6.32 -4.14 -13.65
CA ALA A 36 5.74 -2.80 -13.80
C ALA A 36 4.31 -2.84 -14.35
N ASP A 37 4.00 -3.83 -15.19
CA ASP A 37 2.65 -4.08 -15.72
C ASP A 37 1.81 -5.00 -14.82
N GLY A 38 2.33 -5.44 -13.67
CA GLY A 38 1.63 -6.33 -12.75
C GLY A 38 1.57 -7.79 -13.20
N LEU A 39 2.40 -8.18 -14.17
CA LEU A 39 2.42 -9.52 -14.78
C LEU A 39 3.46 -10.46 -14.15
N ALA A 40 4.29 -9.95 -13.25
CA ALA A 40 5.27 -10.73 -12.50
C ALA A 40 5.42 -10.20 -11.06
N CYS A 41 5.97 -11.03 -10.18
CA CYS A 41 6.26 -10.63 -8.81
C CYS A 41 7.33 -9.53 -8.77
N VAL A 42 7.05 -8.43 -8.06
CA VAL A 42 8.02 -7.34 -7.85
C VAL A 42 9.25 -7.73 -7.03
N VAL A 43 9.19 -8.84 -6.28
CA VAL A 43 10.29 -9.32 -5.42
C VAL A 43 11.12 -10.39 -6.13
N CYS A 44 10.50 -11.50 -6.56
CA CYS A 44 11.22 -12.64 -7.14
C CYS A 44 11.20 -12.70 -8.67
N GLY A 45 10.41 -11.86 -9.35
CA GLY A 45 10.32 -11.83 -10.81
C GLY A 45 9.54 -12.99 -11.44
N GLN A 46 8.93 -13.89 -10.65
CA GLN A 46 8.13 -15.00 -11.18
C GLN A 46 6.99 -14.48 -12.05
N SER A 47 6.82 -15.07 -13.24
CA SER A 47 5.77 -14.70 -14.19
C SER A 47 4.44 -15.30 -13.79
N TYR A 48 3.41 -14.46 -13.66
CA TYR A 48 2.05 -14.95 -13.42
C TYR A 48 1.35 -15.42 -14.69
N ILE A 49 1.90 -15.09 -15.87
CA ILE A 49 1.34 -15.56 -17.16
C ILE A 49 1.70 -17.02 -17.41
N HIS A 50 2.96 -17.39 -17.14
CA HIS A 50 3.47 -18.72 -17.44
C HIS A 50 3.37 -19.69 -16.27
N ASP A 51 3.73 -19.24 -15.07
CA ASP A 51 3.84 -20.10 -13.88
C ASP A 51 2.61 -19.97 -12.95
N GLY A 52 1.87 -18.87 -13.07
CA GLY A 52 0.69 -18.58 -12.26
C GLY A 52 1.02 -18.40 -10.78
N GLY A 53 0.05 -18.73 -9.93
CA GLY A 53 0.20 -18.77 -8.47
C GLY A 53 -0.47 -17.63 -7.71
N PRO A 54 -0.71 -17.82 -6.40
CA PRO A 54 -1.39 -16.84 -5.56
C PRO A 54 -0.52 -15.58 -5.37
N HIS A 55 -1.15 -14.42 -5.53
CA HIS A 55 -0.50 -13.11 -5.45
C HIS A 55 -1.42 -12.06 -4.82
N ARG A 56 -0.83 -10.99 -4.30
CA ARG A 56 -1.54 -9.88 -3.63
C ARG A 56 -1.06 -8.52 -4.11
N PRO A 57 -1.95 -7.50 -4.16
CA PRO A 57 -1.57 -6.15 -4.53
C PRO A 57 -0.64 -5.56 -3.47
N VAL A 58 0.46 -4.92 -3.90
CA VAL A 58 1.47 -4.31 -3.01
C VAL A 58 1.80 -2.87 -3.39
N GLY A 59 0.99 -2.23 -4.22
CA GLY A 59 1.16 -0.83 -4.62
C GLY A 59 0.96 -0.59 -6.10
N ARG A 60 1.47 0.51 -6.62
CA ARG A 60 1.41 0.85 -8.05
C ARG A 60 2.78 1.20 -8.59
N ASP A 61 3.00 0.94 -9.87
CA ASP A 61 4.19 1.47 -10.54
C ASP A 61 4.05 2.98 -10.77
N ALA A 62 5.12 3.72 -10.52
CA ALA A 62 5.15 5.18 -10.61
C ALA A 62 5.04 5.68 -12.05
N VAL A 63 5.50 4.88 -13.02
CA VAL A 63 5.60 5.28 -14.43
C VAL A 63 4.33 4.90 -15.17
N THR A 64 3.86 3.66 -15.01
CA THR A 64 2.69 3.14 -15.71
C THR A 64 1.38 3.37 -14.94
N GLY A 65 1.45 3.55 -13.61
CA GLY A 65 0.28 3.61 -12.72
C GLY A 65 -0.39 2.25 -12.49
N SER A 66 0.13 1.19 -13.10
CA SER A 66 -0.40 -0.16 -13.02
C SER A 66 -0.34 -0.70 -11.59
N GLN A 67 -1.34 -1.50 -11.23
CA GLN A 67 -1.32 -2.26 -9.98
C GLN A 67 -0.20 -3.29 -10.05
N VAL A 68 0.69 -3.30 -9.06
CA VAL A 68 1.77 -4.29 -8.97
C VAL A 68 1.52 -5.30 -7.85
N PHE A 69 2.12 -6.49 -7.98
CA PHE A 69 1.78 -7.63 -7.14
C PHE A 69 3.02 -8.36 -6.61
N ALA A 70 2.88 -8.97 -5.44
CA ALA A 70 3.85 -9.91 -4.89
C ALA A 70 3.22 -11.29 -4.68
N CYS A 71 4.03 -12.35 -4.81
CA CYS A 71 3.62 -13.69 -4.42
C CYS A 71 3.20 -13.70 -2.94
N THR A 72 2.24 -14.55 -2.57
CA THR A 72 1.88 -14.73 -1.16
C THR A 72 3.05 -15.27 -0.34
N GLY A 73 3.02 -15.07 0.98
CA GLY A 73 4.09 -15.48 1.89
C GLY A 73 5.26 -14.50 1.86
N THR A 74 6.48 -15.02 1.82
CA THR A 74 7.71 -14.22 2.02
C THR A 74 7.83 -13.02 1.08
N CYS A 75 7.42 -13.14 -0.19
CA CYS A 75 7.48 -12.00 -1.12
C CYS A 75 6.53 -10.87 -0.71
N PHE A 76 5.33 -11.20 -0.23
CA PHE A 76 4.38 -10.22 0.28
C PHE A 76 4.89 -9.57 1.57
N ASP A 77 5.43 -10.38 2.49
CA ASP A 77 5.99 -9.87 3.75
C ASP A 77 7.16 -8.93 3.49
N SER A 78 8.08 -9.29 2.57
CA SER A 78 9.18 -8.40 2.16
C SER A 78 8.69 -7.13 1.48
N ALA A 79 7.70 -7.22 0.59
CA ALA A 79 7.15 -6.06 -0.12
C ALA A 79 6.39 -5.08 0.80
N THR A 80 5.99 -5.53 1.99
CA THR A 80 5.23 -4.73 2.96
C THR A 80 6.03 -4.43 4.24
N ALA A 81 7.27 -4.92 4.38
CA ALA A 81 8.09 -4.70 5.56
C ALA A 81 8.32 -3.20 5.83
N ASP A 82 8.49 -2.40 4.77
CA ASP A 82 8.67 -0.95 4.85
C ASP A 82 7.36 -0.18 5.19
N LEU A 83 6.19 -0.83 5.13
CA LEU A 83 4.93 -0.23 5.56
C LEU A 83 4.69 -0.31 7.06
N ILE A 84 5.29 -1.30 7.72
CA ILE A 84 5.03 -1.62 9.14
C ILE A 84 6.12 -1.03 10.03
N ALA A 85 7.29 -0.70 9.47
CA ALA A 85 8.28 0.09 10.20
C ALA A 85 7.66 1.48 10.49
N PRO A 86 7.45 1.86 11.76
CA PRO A 86 7.11 3.25 12.05
C PRO A 86 8.26 4.09 11.50
N THR A 87 7.95 5.00 10.57
CA THR A 87 8.90 6.04 10.14
C THR A 87 9.47 6.70 11.40
N THR A 88 10.69 6.31 11.80
CA THR A 88 11.49 7.10 12.74
C THR A 88 11.95 8.32 11.96
N ARG A 89 11.03 9.28 11.80
CA ARG A 89 11.38 10.65 11.46
C ARG A 89 12.14 11.21 12.67
N GLY A 90 13.47 11.14 12.64
CA GLY A 90 14.31 11.96 13.51
C GLY A 90 15.61 11.33 13.98
N GLU A 91 16.58 11.17 13.09
CA GLU A 91 17.99 11.19 13.48
C GLU A 91 18.76 12.11 12.52
N ARG A 92 18.83 13.39 12.91
CA ARG A 92 19.91 14.28 12.52
C ARG A 92 20.72 14.56 13.79
N ALA A 93 21.96 14.10 13.79
CA ALA A 93 23.01 14.51 14.71
C ALA A 93 23.54 15.90 14.32
#